data_AF-A0A9E5HE18-F1
#
_entry.id   AF-A0A9E5HE18-F1
#
_cell.length_a   1.000
_cell.length_b   1.000
_cell.length_c   1.000
_cell.angle_alpha   90.00
_cell.angle_beta   90.00
_cell.angle_gamma   90.00
#
_symmetry.space_group_name_H-M   'P 1'
#
loop_
_entity.id
_entity.type
_entity.pdbx_description
1 polymer ?
#
loop_
_entity_poly.entity_id
_entity_poly.type
_entity_poly.pdbx_seq_one_letter_code
_entity_poly.pdbx_strand_id
1 'polypeptide(L)' 'ASVDGADAVFVSCTNLRTVDVIGDLEDELGIAIVTSNQALAWDMLTSVGISTAQSAVPGRLSKT' A
#
# COMPACT_ATOMS: atom_id res chain seq x y z
N ALA A 1 7.79 -5.11 17.40
CA ALA A 1 9.00 -5.15 16.57
C ALA A 1 9.33 -3.71 16.21
N SER A 2 10.56 -3.24 16.42
CA SER A 2 10.93 -1.93 15.90
C SER A 2 11.07 -2.02 14.39
N VAL A 3 10.57 -1.02 13.66
CA VAL A 3 10.68 -0.91 12.19
C VAL A 3 11.93 -0.13 11.77
N ASP A 4 12.91 -0.01 12.67
CA ASP A 4 14.11 0.81 12.48
C ASP A 4 14.91 0.32 11.27
N GLY A 5 15.08 1.19 10.28
CA GLY A 5 15.84 0.91 9.05
C GLY A 5 15.07 0.14 7.97
N ALA A 6 13.77 -0.10 8.14
CA ALA A 6 12.93 -0.65 7.07
C ALA A 6 12.48 0.46 6.11
N ASP A 7 12.51 0.20 4.79
CA ASP A 7 11.97 1.13 3.79
C ASP A 7 10.44 1.04 3.68
N ALA A 8 9.87 -0.11 4.00
CA ALA A 8 8.44 -0.39 3.94
C ALA A 8 8.03 -1.58 4.82
N VAL A 9 6.74 -1.66 5.16
CA VAL A 9 6.13 -2.84 5.77
C VAL A 9 5.18 -3.51 4.78
N PHE A 10 5.37 -4.82 4.59
CA PHE A 10 4.46 -5.64 3.80
C PHE A 10 3.47 -6.41 4.68
N VAL A 11 2.18 -6.15 4.51
CA VAL A 11 1.09 -6.85 5.18
C VAL A 11 0.50 -7.90 4.22
N SER A 12 0.96 -9.15 4.39
CA SER A 12 0.61 -10.26 3.50
C SER A 12 -0.85 -10.76 3.62
N CYS A 13 -1.57 -10.38 4.68
CA CYS A 13 -2.89 -10.93 4.96
C CYS A 13 -3.97 -10.35 4.03
N THR A 14 -4.76 -11.22 3.38
CA THR A 14 -5.91 -10.83 2.57
C THR A 14 -7.20 -10.66 3.38
N ASN A 15 -7.26 -11.19 4.61
CA ASN A 15 -8.46 -11.22 5.46
C ASN A 15 -8.57 -10.01 6.42
N LEU A 16 -7.53 -9.17 6.52
CA LEU A 16 -7.57 -7.93 7.29
C LEU A 16 -8.11 -6.78 6.42
N ARG A 17 -9.01 -5.97 6.98
CA ARG A 17 -9.45 -4.72 6.35
C ARG A 17 -8.41 -3.63 6.60
N THR A 18 -7.31 -3.70 5.86
CA THR A 18 -6.20 -2.74 6.00
C THR A 18 -6.39 -1.49 5.18
N VAL A 19 -7.25 -1.51 4.15
CA VAL A 19 -7.42 -0.42 3.18
C VAL A 19 -7.63 0.94 3.85
N ASP A 20 -8.51 0.98 4.86
CA ASP A 20 -8.90 2.23 5.52
C ASP A 20 -7.83 2.79 6.48
N VAL A 21 -6.81 2.00 6.84
CA VAL A 21 -5.77 2.38 7.82
C VAL A 21 -4.38 2.49 7.21
N ILE A 22 -4.22 2.23 5.90
CA ILE A 22 -2.90 2.32 5.23
C ILE A 22 -2.29 3.72 5.41
N GLY A 23 -3.08 4.78 5.21
CA GLY A 23 -2.59 6.16 5.35
C GLY A 23 -2.14 6.47 6.78
N ASP A 24 -2.97 6.13 7.77
CA ASP A 24 -2.66 6.34 9.19
C ASP A 24 -1.37 5.61 9.60
N LEU A 25 -1.18 4.38 9.12
CA LEU A 25 0.03 3.60 9.38
C LEU A 25 1.27 4.18 8.68
N GLU A 26 1.13 4.69 7.45
CA GLU A 26 2.22 5.37 6.74
C GLU A 26 2.64 6.67 7.44
N ASP A 27 1.68 7.40 8.00
CA ASP A 27 1.93 8.63 8.75
C ASP A 27 2.54 8.34 10.12
N GLU A 28 2.08 7.30 10.82
CA GLU A 28 2.63 6.88 12.12
C GLU A 28 4.07 6.33 11.99
N LEU A 29 4.32 5.49 10.97
CA LEU A 29 5.60 4.80 10.82
C LEU A 29 6.59 5.58 9.94
N GLY A 30 6.13 6.59 9.20
CA GLY A 30 6.95 7.38 8.29
C GLY A 30 7.41 6.65 7.01
N ILE A 31 7.11 5.37 6.89
CA ILE A 31 7.55 4.46 5.81
C ILE A 31 6.35 3.91 5.04
N ALA A 32 6.57 3.38 3.84
CA ALA A 32 5.48 2.88 3.00
C ALA A 32 4.82 1.63 3.58
N ILE A 33 3.50 1.52 3.43
CA ILE A 33 2.74 0.33 3.79
C ILE A 33 2.20 -0.30 2.51
N VAL A 34 2.55 -1.56 2.29
CA VAL A 34 2.11 -2.34 1.13
C VAL A 34 1.31 -3.53 1.64
N THR A 35 0.09 -3.72 1.16
CA THR A 35 -0.73 -4.90 1.50
C THR A 35 -0.94 -5.79 0.28
N SER A 36 -1.17 -7.09 0.47
CA SER A 36 -1.46 -8.01 -0.64
C SER A 36 -2.62 -7.53 -1.52
N ASN A 37 -3.71 -7.05 -0.91
CA ASN A 37 -4.90 -6.59 -1.64
C ASN A 37 -4.62 -5.30 -2.44
N GLN A 38 -3.93 -4.33 -1.84
CA GLN A 38 -3.56 -3.05 -2.48
C GLN A 38 -2.54 -3.28 -3.61
N ALA A 39 -1.55 -4.15 -3.40
CA ALA A 39 -0.55 -4.50 -4.40
C ALA A 39 -1.19 -5.19 -5.62
N LEU A 40 -2.14 -6.10 -5.38
CA LEU A 40 -2.89 -6.74 -6.46
C LEU A 40 -3.71 -5.72 -7.26
N ALA A 41 -4.40 -4.79 -6.59
CA ALA A 41 -5.16 -3.75 -7.28
C ALA A 41 -4.25 -2.81 -8.10
N TRP A 42 -3.09 -2.45 -7.56
CA TRP A 42 -2.07 -1.68 -8.29
C TRP A 42 -1.61 -2.43 -9.54
N ASP A 43 -1.24 -3.71 -9.42
CA ASP A 43 -0.75 -4.53 -10.54
C ASP A 43 -1.80 -4.74 -11.65
N MET A 44 -3.06 -4.95 -11.27
CA MET A 44 -4.17 -5.03 -12.23
C MET A 44 -4.35 -3.74 -13.03
N LEU A 45 -4.23 -2.57 -12.39
CA LEU A 45 -4.39 -1.28 -13.08
C LEU A 45 -3.18 -0.97 -13.98
N THR A 46 -1.97 -1.18 -13.47
CA THR A 46 -0.74 -0.91 -14.23
C THR A 46 -0.60 -1.84 -15.43
N SER A 47 -0.96 -3.11 -15.30
CA SER A 47 -0.89 -4.09 -16.41
C SER A 47 -1.81 -3.75 -17.59
N VAL A 48 -2.86 -2.97 -17.38
CA VAL A 48 -3.77 -2.49 -18.45
C VAL A 48 -3.55 -1.02 -18.82
N GLY A 49 -2.48 -0.40 -18.31
CA GLY A 49 -2.10 0.99 -18.63
C GLY A 49 -2.98 2.06 -17.97
N ILE A 50 -3.69 1.73 -16.89
CA ILE A 50 -4.45 2.71 -16.11
C ILE A 50 -3.56 3.31 -15.02
N SER A 51 -3.54 4.64 -14.94
CA SER A 51 -2.77 5.36 -13.92
C SER A 51 -3.33 5.10 -12.51
N THR A 52 -2.44 4.75 -11.60
CA THR A 52 -2.75 4.51 -10.18
C THR A 52 -2.75 5.80 -9.34
N ALA A 53 -2.08 6.86 -9.80
CA ALA A 53 -2.01 8.14 -9.10
C ALA A 53 -3.36 8.87 -9.00
N GLN A 54 -4.29 8.55 -9.90
CA GLN A 54 -5.65 9.07 -9.93
C GLN A 54 -6.70 7.99 -9.63
N SER A 55 -6.25 6.79 -9.26
CA SER A 55 -7.14 5.64 -8.99
C SER A 55 -7.44 5.50 -7.49
N ALA A 56 -8.27 4.51 -7.16
CA ALA A 56 -8.66 4.17 -5.79
C ALA A 56 -7.61 3.34 -5.02
N VAL A 57 -6.37 3.18 -5.53
CA VAL A 57 -5.32 2.48 -4.77
C VAL A 57 -4.93 3.35 -3.57
N PRO A 58 -5.07 2.87 -2.32
CA PRO A 58 -4.74 3.66 -1.14
C PRO A 58 -3.22 3.84 -0.96
N GLY A 59 -2.81 4.78 -0.11
CA GLY A 59 -1.42 4.92 0.36
C GLY A 59 -0.39 5.36 -0.69
N ARG A 60 0.89 5.31 -0.30
CA ARG A 60 2.04 5.74 -1.12
C ARG A 60 2.26 4.88 -2.36
N LEU A 61 1.79 3.62 -2.39
CA LEU A 61 1.89 2.73 -3.56
C LEU A 61 1.18 3.30 -4.80
N SER A 62 0.13 4.10 -4.63
CA SER A 62 -0.57 4.74 -5.74
C SER A 62 0.30 5.70 -6.56
N LYS A 63 1.43 6.16 -6.01
CA LYS A 63 2.28 7.21 -6.61
C LYS A 63 3.50 6.65 -7.34
N THR A 64 3.64 5.33 -7.43
CA THR A 64 4.72 4.61 -8.14
C THR A 64 4.22 4.13 -9.48
#